data_AF-A0A7S2WZP8-F1
#
_entry.id   AF-A0A7S2WZP8-F1
#
_cell.length_a   1.000
_cell.length_b   1.000
_cell.length_c   1.000
_cell.angle_alpha   90.00
_cell.angle_beta   90.00
_cell.angle_gamma   90.00
#
_symmetry.space_group_name_H-M   'P 1'
#
loop_
_entity.id
_entity.type
_entity.pdbx_description
1 polymer ?
#
loop_
_entity_poly.entity_id
_entity_poly.type
_entity_poly.pdbx_seq_one_letter_code
_entity_poly.pdbx_strand_id
1 'polypeptide(L)'
;MLRFPGYVSVCPASVNEEDATMDWLASGQFNKPYRLVGYSGEKLRTYQKLNDVGYIRDKVGGGREVRTIDVKTQKDGPRLTLDEWCEYWRYKTGESRAQEDDFGEVGMLVDAPEARQQPRHGKRSLNVVSLSLANSPLEEELQAPDIVQQSDLVRLFWPKDQAVHKPKAELYGLMSPAKCYTDWHVDFGGSSVWYNVVRGKKYFALAPPTEHNLKSFAAWANSPQQEKVNLLVYLKDPVLYELKAGDTMIIPGGWPHAVYTPSDSIAVGGNFLHPFNLSLQLEVWRLENALGVPMSCRFPAFKSLMWYAAKSIARLGRGGSPPAQAERPLQFAVRLPRQETDPGTASGSDCASKSAFPVLKLKVKPVSNGTSEVNGLRVRLPLSPRADQGRRLAVKLLLSHNPSNCLRILLSVLKNWIQDGSEAQACVPVDLPSPQELLGDLEGLLEVSGLLNCHGTLYEVDYGTSKLEEPQFVPTGGGAGSGHCKEKVTPLVKKLNSSTLSSPCGLGATKKVKKANGVRDRLKKKLGMR
;
A
#
# COMPACT_ATOMS: atom_id res chain seq x y z
N MET A 1 -1.61 -29.55 5.54
CA MET A 1 -0.44 -28.88 6.15
C MET A 1 0.53 -28.64 5.02
N LEU A 2 0.74 -27.39 4.57
CA LEU A 2 1.89 -27.08 3.72
C LEU A 2 3.13 -27.28 4.61
N ARG A 3 3.69 -28.48 4.61
CA ARG A 3 5.02 -28.69 5.14
C ARG A 3 5.94 -28.17 4.06
N PHE A 4 6.59 -27.03 4.28
CA PHE A 4 7.77 -26.64 3.52
C PHE A 4 8.90 -27.55 3.99
N PRO A 5 9.17 -28.67 3.31
CA PRO A 5 10.12 -29.65 3.82
C PRO A 5 11.51 -28.98 3.84
N GLY A 6 12.12 -28.88 5.01
CA GLY A 6 13.45 -28.27 5.19
C GLY A 6 13.48 -26.81 5.67
N TYR A 7 12.35 -26.12 5.82
CA TYR A 7 12.33 -24.74 6.33
C TYR A 7 11.73 -24.67 7.74
N VAL A 8 12.56 -24.32 8.72
CA VAL A 8 12.13 -24.00 10.09
C VAL A 8 11.62 -22.56 10.09
N SER A 9 10.45 -22.33 10.67
CA SER A 9 9.94 -20.96 10.81
C SER A 9 10.75 -20.19 11.85
N VAL A 10 11.00 -18.90 11.57
CA VAL A 10 11.72 -17.99 12.46
C VAL A 10 10.87 -16.77 12.81
N CYS A 11 11.15 -16.15 13.95
CA CYS A 11 10.61 -14.82 14.24
C CYS A 11 11.47 -13.77 13.51
N PRO A 12 10.88 -12.69 12.98
CA PRO A 12 11.66 -11.59 12.41
C PRO A 12 12.58 -10.93 13.47
N ALA A 13 13.68 -10.33 13.01
CA ALA A 13 14.53 -9.51 13.88
C ALA A 13 13.70 -8.37 14.49
N SER A 14 13.91 -8.05 15.76
CA SER A 14 13.11 -7.02 16.44
C SER A 14 13.80 -5.66 16.40
N VAL A 15 13.02 -4.58 16.30
CA VAL A 15 13.45 -3.18 16.45
C VAL A 15 12.38 -2.43 17.24
N ASN A 16 12.76 -1.58 18.19
CA ASN A 16 11.78 -0.77 18.92
C ASN A 16 11.14 0.25 17.97
N GLU A 17 9.85 0.54 18.16
CA GLU A 17 9.14 1.53 17.34
C GLU A 17 9.79 2.92 17.43
N GLU A 18 10.34 3.28 18.59
CA GLU A 18 11.07 4.53 18.79
C GLU A 18 12.43 4.59 18.04
N ASP A 19 13.06 3.44 17.80
CA ASP A 19 14.34 3.33 17.10
C ASP A 19 14.14 3.25 15.57
N ALA A 20 12.99 2.77 15.12
CA ALA A 20 12.59 2.72 13.72
C ALA A 20 12.25 4.13 13.20
N THR A 21 13.26 4.98 13.05
CA THR A 21 13.15 6.38 12.64
C THR A 21 13.47 6.60 11.16
N MET A 22 13.26 7.83 10.67
CA MET A 22 13.71 8.25 9.33
C MET A 22 15.23 8.10 9.13
N ASP A 23 16.04 8.37 10.15
CA ASP A 23 17.49 8.16 10.12
C ASP A 23 17.84 6.66 10.02
N TRP A 24 17.11 5.81 10.76
CA TRP A 24 17.25 4.36 10.65
C TRP A 24 16.97 3.85 9.23
N LEU A 25 15.91 4.34 8.59
CA LEU A 25 15.65 4.06 7.17
C LEU A 25 16.77 4.57 6.25
N ALA A 26 17.21 5.81 6.45
CA ALA A 26 18.25 6.45 5.63
C ALA A 26 19.60 5.72 5.72
N SER A 27 19.91 5.16 6.89
CA SER A 27 21.13 4.37 7.12
C SER A 27 21.14 3.01 6.39
N GLY A 28 20.05 2.62 5.73
CA GLY A 28 19.94 1.38 4.98
C GLY A 28 19.69 0.13 5.84
N GLN A 29 19.37 0.30 7.12
CA GLN A 29 19.11 -0.82 8.03
C GLN A 29 17.80 -1.56 7.74
N PHE A 30 16.83 -0.91 7.11
CA PHE A 30 15.55 -1.53 6.69
C PHE A 30 15.72 -2.36 5.41
N ASN A 31 16.58 -3.37 5.48
CA ASN A 31 16.98 -4.22 4.37
C ASN A 31 16.46 -5.66 4.47
N LYS A 32 15.72 -5.98 5.52
CA LYS A 32 15.06 -7.27 5.78
C LYS A 32 13.77 -7.06 6.58
N PRO A 33 12.90 -8.08 6.70
CA PRO A 33 11.73 -7.99 7.57
C PRO A 33 12.12 -7.77 9.03
N TYR A 34 11.43 -6.84 9.69
CA TYR A 34 11.58 -6.59 11.12
C TYR A 34 10.24 -6.70 11.84
N ARG A 35 10.27 -7.17 13.08
CA ARG A 35 9.16 -7.06 14.01
C ARG A 35 9.32 -5.77 14.81
N LEU A 36 8.31 -4.92 14.77
CA LEU A 36 8.23 -3.72 15.60
C LEU A 36 7.80 -4.13 17.02
N VAL A 37 8.55 -3.66 18.01
CA VAL A 37 8.28 -3.88 19.44
C VAL A 37 8.20 -2.52 20.17
N GLY A 38 7.71 -2.51 21.41
CA GLY A 38 7.62 -1.26 22.18
C GLY A 38 6.46 -0.34 21.76
N TYR A 39 5.46 -0.85 21.06
CA TYR A 39 4.24 -0.10 20.76
C TYR A 39 3.59 0.48 22.02
N SER A 40 3.02 1.68 21.88
CA SER A 40 2.19 2.22 22.96
C SER A 40 1.03 1.26 23.27
N GLY A 41 0.77 1.05 24.56
CA GLY A 41 -0.34 0.18 24.99
C GLY A 41 -1.69 0.64 24.43
N GLU A 42 -1.84 1.92 24.12
CA GLU A 42 -3.01 2.46 23.44
C GLU A 42 -3.14 1.96 22.00
N LYS A 43 -2.07 2.00 21.19
CA LYS A 43 -2.11 1.55 19.79
C LYS A 43 -2.49 0.06 19.69
N LEU A 44 -1.88 -0.77 20.54
CA LEU A 44 -2.20 -2.20 20.61
C LEU A 44 -3.65 -2.44 21.07
N ARG A 45 -4.15 -1.72 22.08
CA ARG A 45 -5.55 -1.83 22.51
C ARG A 45 -6.53 -1.46 21.40
N THR A 46 -6.20 -0.46 20.59
CA THR A 46 -7.05 -0.05 19.46
C THR A 46 -7.04 -1.11 18.35
N TYR A 47 -5.90 -1.70 18.01
CA TYR A 47 -5.87 -2.83 17.08
C TYR A 47 -6.67 -4.02 17.60
N GLN A 48 -6.62 -4.29 18.91
CA GLN A 48 -7.33 -5.40 19.52
C GLN A 48 -8.86 -5.30 19.39
N LYS A 49 -9.42 -4.10 19.18
CA LYS A 49 -10.86 -3.93 18.89
C LYS A 49 -11.27 -4.61 17.58
N LEU A 50 -10.35 -4.76 16.63
CA LEU A 50 -10.58 -5.45 15.35
C LEU A 50 -10.63 -6.97 15.49
N ASN A 51 -10.49 -7.53 16.69
CA ASN A 51 -10.56 -8.97 16.94
C ASN A 51 -11.95 -9.56 16.60
N ASP A 52 -12.96 -8.71 16.46
CA ASP A 52 -14.29 -9.05 15.99
C ASP A 52 -14.56 -8.47 14.58
N VAL A 53 -15.02 -9.34 13.67
CA VAL A 53 -15.43 -8.96 12.31
C VAL A 53 -16.71 -8.13 12.33
N GLY A 54 -17.60 -8.34 13.31
CA GLY A 54 -18.80 -7.54 13.54
C GLY A 54 -18.47 -6.07 13.82
N TYR A 55 -17.52 -5.81 14.71
CA TYR A 55 -17.01 -4.46 14.94
C TYR A 55 -16.46 -3.79 13.67
N ILE A 56 -15.72 -4.52 12.82
CA ILE A 56 -15.26 -4.00 11.52
C ILE A 56 -16.45 -3.64 10.63
N ARG A 57 -17.46 -4.53 10.56
CA ARG A 57 -18.73 -4.28 9.83
C ARG A 57 -19.42 -3.01 10.31
N ASP A 58 -19.55 -2.81 11.60
CA ASP A 58 -20.28 -1.66 12.16
C ASP A 58 -19.59 -0.34 11.87
N LYS A 59 -18.26 -0.34 11.89
CA LYS A 59 -17.48 0.86 11.60
C LYS A 59 -17.42 1.15 10.10
N VAL A 60 -17.19 0.13 9.27
CA VAL A 60 -17.01 0.32 7.82
C VAL A 60 -18.36 0.43 7.08
N GLY A 61 -19.41 -0.17 7.63
CA GLY A 61 -20.75 -0.30 7.05
C GLY A 61 -20.97 -1.65 6.39
N GLY A 62 -22.05 -2.34 6.77
CA GLY A 62 -22.41 -3.68 6.27
C GLY A 62 -22.59 -3.78 4.75
N GLY A 63 -23.12 -2.73 4.12
CA GLY A 63 -23.29 -2.65 2.67
C GLY A 63 -22.00 -2.39 1.86
N ARG A 64 -20.84 -2.19 2.52
CA ARG A 64 -19.56 -1.94 1.84
C ARG A 64 -19.18 -3.16 1.00
N GLU A 65 -18.80 -2.92 -0.26
CA GLU A 65 -18.26 -3.98 -1.12
C GLU A 65 -16.91 -4.48 -0.59
N VAL A 66 -16.79 -5.79 -0.47
CA VAL A 66 -15.61 -6.55 -0.07
C VAL A 66 -15.13 -7.38 -1.25
N ARG A 67 -13.90 -7.13 -1.70
CA ARG A 67 -13.23 -7.93 -2.72
C ARG A 67 -12.62 -9.17 -2.07
N THR A 68 -13.08 -10.34 -2.48
CA THR A 68 -12.53 -11.63 -2.01
C THR A 68 -11.56 -12.23 -3.04
N ILE A 69 -10.68 -13.10 -2.57
CA ILE A 69 -9.84 -13.98 -3.40
C ILE A 69 -10.34 -15.40 -3.21
N ASP A 70 -10.53 -16.15 -4.30
CA ASP A 70 -10.76 -17.59 -4.23
C ASP A 70 -9.41 -18.31 -4.09
N VAL A 71 -9.15 -18.82 -2.89
CA VAL A 71 -7.89 -19.45 -2.47
C VAL A 71 -7.54 -20.65 -3.35
N LYS A 72 -8.50 -21.37 -3.92
CA LYS A 72 -8.19 -22.54 -4.75
C LYS A 72 -7.69 -22.13 -6.12
N THR A 73 -8.24 -21.06 -6.66
CA THR A 73 -7.93 -20.60 -8.03
C THR A 73 -6.88 -19.50 -8.08
N GLN A 74 -6.56 -18.89 -6.91
CA GLN A 74 -5.70 -17.72 -6.78
C GLN A 74 -6.17 -16.55 -7.68
N LYS A 75 -7.49 -16.45 -7.88
CA LYS A 75 -8.15 -15.42 -8.70
C LYS A 75 -9.14 -14.62 -7.88
N ASP A 76 -9.60 -13.51 -8.46
CA ASP A 76 -10.70 -12.72 -7.90
C ASP A 76 -11.89 -13.65 -7.60
N GLY A 77 -12.31 -13.62 -6.35
CA GLY A 77 -13.50 -14.30 -5.87
C GLY A 77 -14.77 -13.48 -6.13
N PRO A 78 -15.93 -13.95 -5.65
CA PRO A 78 -17.14 -13.14 -5.69
C PRO A 78 -16.96 -11.84 -4.91
N ARG A 79 -17.54 -10.76 -5.41
CA ARG A 79 -17.72 -9.52 -4.65
C ARG A 79 -18.87 -9.75 -3.68
N LEU A 80 -18.63 -9.49 -2.41
CA LEU A 80 -19.61 -9.63 -1.34
C LEU A 80 -19.84 -8.28 -0.70
N THR A 81 -20.97 -8.08 -0.06
CA THR A 81 -21.07 -7.04 0.98
C THR A 81 -20.33 -7.48 2.24
N LEU A 82 -20.04 -6.54 3.13
CA LEU A 82 -19.42 -6.86 4.41
C LEU A 82 -20.37 -7.66 5.31
N ASP A 83 -21.69 -7.48 5.17
CA ASP A 83 -22.71 -8.34 5.80
C ASP A 83 -22.62 -9.79 5.30
N GLU A 84 -22.61 -9.99 3.99
CA GLU A 84 -22.46 -11.33 3.38
C GLU A 84 -21.12 -11.98 3.78
N TRP A 85 -20.06 -11.17 3.92
CA TRP A 85 -18.77 -11.65 4.42
C TRP A 85 -18.85 -12.07 5.90
N CYS A 86 -19.55 -11.33 6.76
CA CYS A 86 -19.73 -11.72 8.17
C CYS A 86 -20.47 -13.06 8.29
N GLU A 87 -21.51 -13.28 7.49
CA GLU A 87 -22.20 -14.57 7.42
C GLU A 87 -21.28 -15.70 6.95
N TYR A 88 -20.51 -15.45 5.89
CA TYR A 88 -19.49 -16.39 5.40
C TYR A 88 -18.44 -16.70 6.46
N TRP A 89 -17.93 -15.68 7.16
CA TRP A 89 -16.93 -15.80 8.22
C TRP A 89 -17.44 -16.70 9.35
N ARG A 90 -18.60 -16.38 9.95
CA ARG A 90 -19.20 -17.18 11.03
C ARG A 90 -19.45 -18.63 10.60
N TYR A 91 -19.91 -18.84 9.36
CA TYR A 91 -20.07 -20.19 8.82
C TYR A 91 -18.74 -20.95 8.69
N LYS A 92 -17.65 -20.27 8.32
CA LYS A 92 -16.33 -20.89 8.16
C LYS A 92 -15.57 -21.12 9.46
N THR A 93 -15.67 -20.20 10.40
CA THR A 93 -14.97 -20.24 11.69
C THR A 93 -15.75 -20.98 12.78
N GLY A 94 -17.06 -21.14 12.58
CA GLY A 94 -17.96 -21.77 13.55
C GLY A 94 -18.49 -20.80 14.62
N GLU A 95 -18.08 -19.53 14.60
CA GLU A 95 -18.50 -18.50 15.57
C GLU A 95 -20.03 -18.36 15.65
N SER A 96 -20.57 -18.36 16.88
CA SER A 96 -21.99 -18.13 17.16
C SER A 96 -22.28 -16.64 17.35
N ARG A 97 -23.48 -16.20 16.95
CA ARG A 97 -23.97 -14.82 17.12
C ARG A 97 -24.05 -14.37 18.59
N ALA A 98 -24.06 -15.31 19.54
CA ALA A 98 -24.20 -15.05 20.98
C ALA A 98 -23.03 -14.29 21.65
N GLN A 99 -21.94 -13.98 20.94
CA GLN A 99 -20.88 -13.08 21.44
C GLN A 99 -21.12 -11.60 21.12
N GLU A 100 -22.20 -11.26 20.38
CA GLU A 100 -22.51 -9.87 20.00
C GLU A 100 -23.29 -9.10 21.07
N ASP A 101 -23.90 -9.79 22.04
CA ASP A 101 -24.79 -9.18 23.05
C ASP A 101 -24.31 -9.48 24.49
N ASP A 102 -23.17 -8.91 24.92
CA ASP A 102 -22.80 -8.87 26.36
C ASP A 102 -22.94 -7.45 26.91
N PHE A 103 -24.18 -6.98 26.95
CA PHE A 103 -24.66 -5.97 27.90
C PHE A 103 -26.00 -6.47 28.47
N GLY A 104 -25.90 -7.43 29.40
CA GLY A 104 -26.90 -7.73 30.42
C GLY A 104 -28.19 -8.42 30.00
N GLU A 105 -28.29 -9.73 30.21
CA GLU A 105 -29.20 -10.35 31.20
C GLU A 105 -29.11 -11.88 31.11
N VAL A 106 -29.38 -12.51 32.26
CA VAL A 106 -29.14 -13.93 32.53
C VAL A 106 -30.17 -14.82 31.84
N GLY A 107 -29.66 -15.79 31.07
CA GLY A 107 -30.15 -17.18 31.04
C GLY A 107 -31.50 -17.49 30.42
N MET A 108 -31.49 -18.05 29.21
CA MET A 108 -32.39 -19.13 28.79
C MET A 108 -31.65 -20.08 27.85
N LEU A 109 -31.76 -21.38 28.10
CA LEU A 109 -31.32 -22.46 27.22
C LEU A 109 -31.96 -22.26 25.84
N VAL A 110 -31.15 -22.02 24.81
CA VAL A 110 -31.61 -22.03 23.42
C VAL A 110 -31.26 -23.37 22.77
N ASP A 111 -32.29 -23.89 22.10
CA ASP A 111 -32.44 -25.20 21.51
C ASP A 111 -31.31 -25.66 20.58
N ALA A 112 -31.32 -26.98 20.32
CA ALA A 112 -30.49 -27.71 19.38
C ALA A 112 -30.23 -26.94 18.06
N PRO A 113 -29.07 -27.16 17.40
CA PRO A 113 -28.68 -26.37 16.24
C PRO A 113 -29.65 -26.60 15.09
N GLU A 114 -30.59 -25.68 14.91
CA GLU A 114 -31.26 -25.49 13.63
C GLU A 114 -30.18 -25.45 12.55
N ALA A 115 -30.35 -26.23 11.49
CA ALA A 115 -29.36 -26.41 10.45
C ALA A 115 -28.94 -25.04 9.90
N ARG A 116 -27.79 -24.51 10.35
CA ARG A 116 -27.27 -23.20 9.95
C ARG A 116 -27.33 -23.12 8.43
N GLN A 117 -28.19 -22.25 7.91
CA GLN A 117 -28.39 -22.14 6.47
C GLN A 117 -27.05 -21.77 5.84
N GLN A 118 -26.56 -22.61 4.92
CA GLN A 118 -25.25 -22.41 4.31
C GLN A 118 -25.29 -21.12 3.46
N PRO A 119 -24.36 -20.15 3.67
CA PRO A 119 -24.34 -18.93 2.89
C PRO A 119 -24.04 -19.23 1.42
N ARG A 120 -24.42 -18.32 0.52
CA ARG A 120 -24.34 -18.48 -0.96
C ARG A 120 -22.98 -19.01 -1.46
N HIS A 121 -21.89 -18.67 -0.78
CA HIS A 121 -20.53 -19.09 -1.12
C HIS A 121 -19.86 -20.01 -0.09
N GLY A 122 -20.61 -20.64 0.82
CA GLY A 122 -20.08 -21.45 1.93
C GLY A 122 -19.20 -22.64 1.52
N LYS A 123 -19.37 -23.17 0.30
CA LYS A 123 -18.52 -24.24 -0.26
C LYS A 123 -17.16 -23.75 -0.79
N ARG A 124 -17.00 -22.44 -1.05
CA ARG A 124 -15.75 -21.85 -1.54
C ARG A 124 -14.77 -21.57 -0.39
N SER A 125 -13.49 -21.46 -0.74
CA SER A 125 -12.44 -21.00 0.17
C SER A 125 -12.08 -19.57 -0.24
N LEU A 126 -12.60 -18.61 0.50
CA LEU A 126 -12.47 -17.19 0.21
C LEU A 126 -11.58 -16.53 1.26
N ASN A 127 -10.83 -15.53 0.83
CA ASN A 127 -9.96 -14.73 1.68
C ASN A 127 -10.20 -13.23 1.40
N VAL A 128 -10.13 -12.39 2.43
CA VAL A 128 -10.16 -10.93 2.28
C VAL A 128 -8.80 -10.38 2.67
N VAL A 129 -8.12 -9.78 1.70
CA VAL A 129 -6.78 -9.19 1.89
C VAL A 129 -6.70 -7.71 1.50
N SER A 130 -7.80 -7.13 1.02
CA SER A 130 -7.80 -5.78 0.41
C SER A 130 -8.99 -4.92 0.82
N LEU A 131 -9.60 -5.18 1.99
CA LEU A 131 -10.65 -4.32 2.53
C LEU A 131 -10.02 -2.99 2.97
N SER A 132 -10.19 -1.94 2.18
CA SER A 132 -9.74 -0.61 2.58
C SER A 132 -10.58 -0.09 3.73
N LEU A 133 -9.94 0.23 4.85
CA LEU A 133 -10.57 0.84 6.03
C LEU A 133 -10.58 2.38 5.93
N ALA A 134 -10.04 2.92 4.85
CA ALA A 134 -10.03 4.35 4.62
C ALA A 134 -11.43 4.88 4.27
N ASN A 135 -11.69 6.14 4.62
CA ASN A 135 -13.01 6.78 4.61
C ASN A 135 -14.02 6.07 5.52
N SER A 136 -13.57 5.53 6.64
CA SER A 136 -14.42 4.99 7.71
C SER A 136 -13.94 5.55 9.06
N PRO A 137 -14.73 5.47 10.13
CA PRO A 137 -14.29 5.84 11.48
C PRO A 137 -12.98 5.14 11.91
N LEU A 138 -12.70 3.95 11.37
CA LEU A 138 -11.45 3.24 11.64
C LEU A 138 -10.21 3.95 11.10
N GLU A 139 -10.32 4.83 10.10
CA GLU A 139 -9.18 5.61 9.60
C GLU A 139 -8.65 6.60 10.66
N GLU A 140 -9.53 7.09 11.53
CA GLU A 140 -9.17 7.99 12.63
C GLU A 140 -8.78 7.23 13.90
N GLU A 141 -9.41 6.09 14.15
CA GLU A 141 -9.12 5.25 15.32
C GLU A 141 -7.79 4.49 15.18
N LEU A 142 -7.48 3.97 13.98
CA LEU A 142 -6.28 3.16 13.73
C LEU A 142 -5.12 4.03 13.25
N GLN A 143 -4.05 4.05 14.02
CA GLN A 143 -2.80 4.68 13.61
C GLN A 143 -1.85 3.64 13.03
N ALA A 144 -1.23 3.93 11.88
CA ALA A 144 -0.11 3.15 11.38
C ALA A 144 1.11 3.30 12.31
N PRO A 145 2.12 2.40 12.21
CA PRO A 145 3.36 2.55 12.95
C PRO A 145 4.03 3.90 12.68
N ASP A 146 4.74 4.44 13.66
CA ASP A 146 5.27 5.82 13.58
C ASP A 146 6.23 6.00 12.39
N ILE A 147 7.01 4.97 12.08
CA ILE A 147 7.88 4.97 10.91
C ILE A 147 7.11 5.14 9.60
N VAL A 148 5.93 4.54 9.48
CA VAL A 148 5.06 4.67 8.30
C VAL A 148 4.54 6.10 8.22
N GLN A 149 4.08 6.65 9.35
CA GLN A 149 3.56 8.02 9.41
C GLN A 149 4.62 9.07 9.05
N GLN A 150 5.88 8.82 9.40
CA GLN A 150 7.01 9.73 9.15
C GLN A 150 7.59 9.60 7.74
N SER A 151 7.53 8.41 7.14
CA SER A 151 8.28 8.09 5.91
C SER A 151 7.44 7.92 4.66
N ASP A 152 6.11 7.75 4.76
CA ASP A 152 5.27 7.53 3.60
C ASP A 152 5.33 8.71 2.61
N LEU A 153 5.63 8.42 1.34
CA LEU A 153 5.72 9.42 0.27
C LEU A 153 4.39 10.15 0.07
N VAL A 154 3.24 9.50 0.27
CA VAL A 154 1.94 10.18 0.12
C VAL A 154 1.78 11.22 1.22
N ARG A 155 2.13 10.89 2.48
CA ARG A 155 2.15 11.89 3.58
C ARG A 155 3.16 13.01 3.35
N LEU A 156 4.37 12.64 2.92
CA LEU A 156 5.46 13.59 2.72
C LEU A 156 5.24 14.51 1.53
N PHE A 157 4.78 14.01 0.38
CA PHE A 157 4.85 14.76 -0.87
C PHE A 157 3.52 15.01 -1.55
N TRP A 158 2.44 14.30 -1.19
CA TRP A 158 1.13 14.62 -1.76
C TRP A 158 0.68 16.03 -1.33
N PRO A 159 0.17 16.86 -2.25
CA PRO A 159 -0.23 18.22 -1.93
C PRO A 159 -1.57 18.25 -1.19
N LYS A 160 -1.68 19.16 -0.21
CA LYS A 160 -2.84 19.23 0.70
C LYS A 160 -4.12 19.70 0.01
N ASP A 161 -3.99 20.57 -0.98
CA ASP A 161 -5.09 21.07 -1.80
C ASP A 161 -5.67 19.99 -2.74
N GLN A 162 -4.98 18.86 -2.91
CA GLN A 162 -5.48 17.67 -3.61
C GLN A 162 -5.82 16.52 -2.65
N ALA A 163 -6.17 16.82 -1.39
CA ALA A 163 -6.46 15.80 -0.37
C ALA A 163 -7.56 14.81 -0.78
N VAL A 164 -8.54 15.26 -1.58
CA VAL A 164 -9.64 14.43 -2.10
C VAL A 164 -9.12 13.29 -2.99
N HIS A 165 -8.06 13.54 -3.76
CA HIS A 165 -7.47 12.57 -4.67
C HIS A 165 -6.28 11.83 -4.06
N LYS A 166 -6.04 11.99 -2.75
CA LYS A 166 -4.92 11.36 -2.05
C LYS A 166 -4.99 9.83 -2.18
N PRO A 167 -3.91 9.17 -2.66
CA PRO A 167 -3.75 7.72 -2.59
C PRO A 167 -3.98 7.19 -1.17
N LYS A 168 -4.86 6.19 -1.04
CA LYS A 168 -5.19 5.57 0.24
C LYS A 168 -4.76 4.10 0.25
N ALA A 169 -3.49 3.86 0.59
CA ALA A 169 -2.89 2.53 0.63
C ALA A 169 -2.40 2.12 2.05
N GLU A 170 -2.48 3.02 3.03
CA GLU A 170 -1.84 2.81 4.34
C GLU A 170 -2.60 1.89 5.29
N LEU A 171 -3.89 1.62 5.00
CA LEU A 171 -4.79 0.97 5.96
C LEU A 171 -5.79 0.01 5.29
N TYR A 172 -5.59 -1.28 5.56
CA TYR A 172 -6.40 -2.40 5.11
C TYR A 172 -6.71 -3.34 6.28
N GLY A 173 -7.94 -3.85 6.28
CA GLY A 173 -8.36 -4.98 7.10
C GLY A 173 -8.20 -6.28 6.32
N LEU A 174 -7.63 -7.29 6.96
CA LEU A 174 -7.47 -8.63 6.39
C LEU A 174 -8.17 -9.64 7.27
N MET A 175 -9.02 -10.45 6.66
CA MET A 175 -9.82 -11.47 7.34
C MET A 175 -9.63 -12.77 6.57
N SER A 176 -8.94 -13.72 7.19
CA SER A 176 -8.57 -14.97 6.54
C SER A 176 -9.01 -16.17 7.40
N PRO A 177 -9.97 -16.96 6.91
CA PRO A 177 -10.26 -18.26 7.50
C PRO A 177 -9.04 -19.17 7.48
N ALA A 178 -9.01 -20.17 8.36
CA ALA A 178 -7.96 -21.15 8.45
C ALA A 178 -7.73 -21.85 7.11
N LYS A 179 -6.48 -22.17 6.83
CA LYS A 179 -5.96 -22.81 5.60
C LYS A 179 -6.00 -21.92 4.36
N CYS A 180 -6.31 -20.61 4.48
CA CYS A 180 -6.12 -19.68 3.38
C CYS A 180 -4.63 -19.58 2.98
N TYR A 181 -4.39 -19.52 1.68
CA TYR A 181 -3.07 -19.34 1.05
C TYR A 181 -3.16 -18.24 0.00
N THR A 182 -2.22 -17.29 0.05
CA THR A 182 -2.01 -16.29 -0.98
C THR A 182 -0.65 -16.59 -1.62
N ASP A 183 -0.66 -16.85 -2.93
CA ASP A 183 0.53 -17.27 -3.67
C ASP A 183 1.58 -16.16 -3.81
N TRP A 184 2.74 -16.49 -4.36
CA TRP A 184 3.86 -15.57 -4.51
C TRP A 184 3.48 -14.27 -5.22
N HIS A 185 3.78 -13.14 -4.59
CA HIS A 185 3.58 -11.81 -5.13
C HIS A 185 4.65 -10.84 -4.63
N VAL A 186 4.76 -9.72 -5.33
CA VAL A 186 5.45 -8.53 -4.86
C VAL A 186 4.38 -7.44 -4.74
N ASP A 187 4.40 -6.72 -3.62
CA ASP A 187 3.43 -5.67 -3.33
C ASP A 187 3.52 -4.51 -4.32
N PHE A 188 2.35 -3.93 -4.59
CA PHE A 188 2.18 -3.02 -5.71
C PHE A 188 3.04 -1.76 -5.59
N GLY A 189 3.60 -1.32 -6.71
CA GLY A 189 4.54 -0.18 -6.78
C GLY A 189 5.85 -0.38 -6.01
N GLY A 190 6.18 -1.62 -5.61
CA GLY A 190 7.34 -1.91 -4.78
C GLY A 190 7.23 -1.33 -3.38
N SER A 191 6.00 -1.15 -2.90
CA SER A 191 5.73 -0.61 -1.57
C SER A 191 6.28 -1.52 -0.48
N SER A 192 6.71 -0.90 0.61
CA SER A 192 6.92 -1.59 1.88
C SER A 192 5.57 -1.79 2.54
N VAL A 193 5.46 -2.83 3.38
CA VAL A 193 4.21 -3.16 4.08
C VAL A 193 4.44 -3.22 5.57
N TRP A 194 3.47 -2.73 6.34
CA TRP A 194 3.35 -3.03 7.77
C TRP A 194 2.16 -3.96 7.99
N TYR A 195 2.28 -4.91 8.91
CA TYR A 195 1.31 -5.98 9.12
C TYR A 195 1.23 -6.36 10.59
N ASN A 196 0.12 -6.04 11.25
CA ASN A 196 -0.18 -6.45 12.61
C ASN A 196 -1.20 -7.61 12.61
N VAL A 197 -0.83 -8.73 13.23
CA VAL A 197 -1.76 -9.84 13.46
C VAL A 197 -2.56 -9.52 14.72
N VAL A 198 -3.83 -9.17 14.57
CA VAL A 198 -4.73 -8.90 15.71
C VAL A 198 -5.16 -10.21 16.37
N ARG A 199 -5.50 -11.18 15.52
CA ARG A 199 -5.98 -12.50 15.92
C ARG A 199 -5.36 -13.59 15.06
N GLY A 200 -5.07 -14.72 15.68
CA GLY A 200 -4.62 -15.92 14.98
C GLY A 200 -3.11 -15.94 14.73
N LYS A 201 -2.72 -16.47 13.58
CA LYS A 201 -1.33 -16.77 13.23
C LYS A 201 -1.15 -16.77 11.72
N LYS A 202 0.01 -16.28 11.26
CA LYS A 202 0.40 -16.27 9.84
C LYS A 202 1.80 -16.82 9.66
N TYR A 203 2.04 -17.44 8.52
CA TYR A 203 3.38 -17.72 8.02
C TYR A 203 3.61 -16.95 6.72
N PHE A 204 4.75 -16.26 6.64
CA PHE A 204 5.19 -15.55 5.45
C PHE A 204 6.46 -16.22 4.91
N ALA A 205 6.40 -16.78 3.71
CA ALA A 205 7.59 -17.18 2.98
C ALA A 205 8.09 -15.96 2.19
N LEU A 206 9.30 -15.50 2.47
CA LEU A 206 9.85 -14.23 1.98
C LEU A 206 11.22 -14.48 1.36
N ALA A 207 11.44 -13.99 0.14
CA ALA A 207 12.75 -14.01 -0.50
C ALA A 207 13.32 -12.59 -0.61
N PRO A 208 14.63 -12.37 -0.37
CA PRO A 208 15.23 -11.06 -0.55
C PRO A 208 15.12 -10.61 -2.02
N PRO A 209 14.90 -9.31 -2.29
CA PRO A 209 14.66 -8.76 -3.63
C PRO A 209 15.96 -8.61 -4.43
N THR A 210 16.74 -9.69 -4.48
CA THR A 210 17.95 -9.77 -5.31
C THR A 210 17.55 -9.78 -6.78
N GLU A 211 18.51 -9.42 -7.65
CA GLU A 211 18.33 -9.50 -9.09
C GLU A 211 17.86 -10.88 -9.55
N HIS A 212 18.49 -11.93 -9.04
CA HIS A 212 18.10 -13.31 -9.34
C HIS A 212 16.64 -13.59 -8.97
N ASN A 213 16.22 -13.19 -7.76
CA ASN A 213 14.88 -13.48 -7.26
C ASN A 213 13.81 -12.68 -8.00
N LEU A 214 14.05 -11.40 -8.29
CA LEU A 214 13.13 -10.57 -9.07
C LEU A 214 13.00 -11.05 -10.52
N LYS A 215 14.10 -11.46 -11.16
CA LYS A 215 14.06 -12.11 -12.48
C LYS A 215 13.24 -13.40 -12.45
N SER A 216 13.53 -14.28 -11.50
CA SER A 216 12.84 -15.57 -11.35
C SER A 216 11.34 -15.37 -11.13
N PHE A 217 10.98 -14.41 -10.27
CA PHE A 217 9.60 -14.03 -10.02
C PHE A 217 8.92 -13.47 -11.27
N ALA A 218 9.53 -12.52 -12.00
CA ALA A 218 8.96 -11.95 -13.21
C ALA A 218 8.73 -13.02 -14.29
N ALA A 219 9.70 -13.94 -14.45
CA ALA A 219 9.63 -15.03 -15.39
C ALA A 219 8.50 -16.03 -15.02
N TRP A 220 8.33 -16.33 -13.72
CA TRP A 220 7.24 -17.13 -13.19
C TRP A 220 5.87 -16.47 -13.36
N ALA A 221 5.74 -15.19 -13.04
CA ALA A 221 4.49 -14.44 -13.14
C ALA A 221 4.00 -14.30 -14.60
N ASN A 222 4.93 -14.29 -15.57
CA ASN A 222 4.62 -14.29 -17.00
C ASN A 222 4.41 -15.71 -17.58
N SER A 223 4.63 -16.76 -16.79
CA SER A 223 4.59 -18.14 -17.27
C SER A 223 3.15 -18.63 -17.47
N PRO A 224 2.83 -19.30 -18.61
CA PRO A 224 1.54 -19.95 -18.79
C PRO A 224 1.34 -21.13 -17.82
N GLN A 225 2.40 -21.57 -17.14
CA GLN A 225 2.38 -22.65 -16.15
C GLN A 225 2.49 -22.15 -14.71
N GLN A 226 2.32 -20.84 -14.44
CA GLN A 226 2.41 -20.23 -13.10
C GLN A 226 1.72 -21.07 -12.01
N GLU A 227 0.45 -21.47 -12.26
CA GLU A 227 -0.37 -22.27 -11.33
C GLU A 227 0.19 -23.68 -11.03
N LYS A 228 1.18 -24.16 -11.79
CA LYS A 228 1.77 -25.50 -11.66
C LYS A 228 3.23 -25.48 -11.18
N VAL A 229 3.87 -24.31 -11.20
CA VAL A 229 5.28 -24.15 -10.86
C VAL A 229 5.37 -23.56 -9.45
N ASN A 230 6.01 -24.28 -8.53
CA ASN A 230 6.32 -23.75 -7.22
C ASN A 230 7.53 -22.81 -7.32
N LEU A 231 7.30 -21.50 -7.27
CA LEU A 231 8.38 -20.50 -7.39
C LEU A 231 9.48 -20.68 -6.33
N LEU A 232 9.14 -21.19 -5.15
CA LEU A 232 10.08 -21.33 -4.03
C LEU A 232 11.38 -22.04 -4.43
N VAL A 233 11.32 -23.06 -5.29
CA VAL A 233 12.51 -23.86 -5.66
C VAL A 233 13.50 -23.11 -6.56
N TYR A 234 13.08 -21.96 -7.11
CA TYR A 234 13.89 -21.11 -7.98
C TYR A 234 14.43 -19.87 -7.24
N LEU A 235 13.92 -19.60 -6.04
CA LEU A 235 14.35 -18.47 -5.23
C LEU A 235 15.58 -18.82 -4.40
N LYS A 236 16.50 -17.86 -4.29
CA LYS A 236 17.66 -17.91 -3.41
C LYS A 236 17.32 -17.34 -2.04
N ASP A 237 17.79 -18.03 -1.01
CA ASP A 237 17.69 -17.67 0.41
C ASP A 237 16.27 -17.29 0.89
N PRO A 238 15.21 -18.06 0.55
CA PRO A 238 13.88 -17.80 1.08
C PRO A 238 13.84 -18.13 2.59
N VAL A 239 13.18 -17.28 3.37
CA VAL A 239 13.01 -17.44 4.81
C VAL A 239 11.52 -17.55 5.14
N LEU A 240 11.17 -18.48 6.02
CA LEU A 240 9.81 -18.65 6.51
C LEU A 240 9.66 -17.93 7.85
N TYR A 241 8.92 -16.82 7.87
CA TYR A 241 8.64 -16.06 9.07
C TYR A 241 7.30 -16.47 9.69
N GLU A 242 7.28 -16.55 11.02
CA GLU A 242 6.08 -16.78 11.81
C GLU A 242 5.64 -15.48 12.51
N LEU A 243 4.36 -15.14 12.37
CA LEU A 243 3.71 -14.06 13.13
C LEU A 243 2.53 -14.59 13.93
N LYS A 244 2.45 -14.17 15.19
CA LYS A 244 1.39 -14.50 16.14
C LYS A 244 0.57 -13.25 16.47
N ALA A 245 -0.60 -13.45 17.08
CA ALA A 245 -1.41 -12.36 17.61
C ALA A 245 -0.57 -11.40 18.47
N GLY A 246 -0.69 -10.10 18.20
CA GLY A 246 0.09 -9.02 18.80
C GLY A 246 1.37 -8.63 18.05
N ASP A 247 1.94 -9.50 17.21
CA ASP A 247 3.13 -9.15 16.43
C ASP A 247 2.79 -8.13 15.32
N THR A 248 3.60 -7.08 15.20
CA THR A 248 3.63 -6.22 14.01
C THR A 248 4.93 -6.41 13.25
N MET A 249 4.84 -6.78 11.97
CA MET A 249 5.98 -6.90 11.07
C MET A 249 5.99 -5.77 10.06
N ILE A 250 7.17 -5.24 9.75
CA ILE A 250 7.43 -4.38 8.60
C ILE A 250 8.31 -5.14 7.60
N ILE A 251 7.93 -5.10 6.33
CA ILE A 251 8.63 -5.77 5.23
C ILE A 251 9.12 -4.68 4.27
N PRO A 252 10.42 -4.64 3.93
CA PRO A 252 10.93 -3.71 2.94
C PRO A 252 10.29 -3.95 1.56
N GLY A 253 10.23 -2.91 0.75
CA GLY A 253 9.66 -2.99 -0.59
C GLY A 253 10.37 -4.02 -1.49
N GLY A 254 9.61 -4.59 -2.42
CA GLY A 254 10.12 -5.46 -3.50
C GLY A 254 10.32 -6.93 -3.15
N TRP A 255 10.15 -7.35 -1.90
CA TRP A 255 10.34 -8.75 -1.47
C TRP A 255 9.26 -9.67 -2.05
N PRO A 256 9.59 -10.66 -2.91
CA PRO A 256 8.64 -11.69 -3.31
C PRO A 256 8.22 -12.52 -2.10
N HIS A 257 6.93 -12.70 -1.90
CA HIS A 257 6.43 -13.44 -0.75
C HIS A 257 5.10 -14.16 -0.98
N ALA A 258 4.88 -15.22 -0.22
CA ALA A 258 3.64 -15.99 -0.15
C ALA A 258 3.18 -16.13 1.31
N VAL A 259 1.87 -16.20 1.55
CA VAL A 259 1.29 -16.15 2.90
C VAL A 259 0.38 -17.35 3.15
N TYR A 260 0.62 -18.05 4.26
CA TYR A 260 -0.23 -19.14 4.72
C TYR A 260 -0.88 -18.82 6.08
N THR A 261 -2.15 -19.16 6.20
CA THR A 261 -2.99 -18.89 7.38
C THR A 261 -3.31 -20.20 8.11
N PRO A 262 -2.55 -20.61 9.14
CA PRO A 262 -2.80 -21.87 9.87
C PRO A 262 -4.10 -21.89 10.69
N SER A 263 -4.55 -20.75 11.21
CA SER A 263 -5.78 -20.60 12.00
C SER A 263 -6.57 -19.38 11.55
N ASP A 264 -7.87 -19.30 11.86
CA ASP A 264 -8.68 -18.11 11.57
C ASP A 264 -7.97 -16.87 12.12
N SER A 265 -7.76 -15.89 11.25
CA SER A 265 -6.92 -14.75 11.55
C SER A 265 -7.52 -13.44 11.05
N ILE A 266 -7.40 -12.41 11.88
CA ILE A 266 -7.71 -11.03 11.55
C ILE A 266 -6.41 -10.24 11.70
N ALA A 267 -6.14 -9.38 10.73
CA ALA A 267 -4.97 -8.53 10.72
C ALA A 267 -5.33 -7.14 10.19
N VAL A 268 -4.52 -6.17 10.59
CA VAL A 268 -4.53 -4.82 10.05
C VAL A 268 -3.15 -4.52 9.50
N GLY A 269 -3.09 -3.80 8.40
CA GLY A 269 -1.82 -3.42 7.83
C GLY A 269 -1.99 -2.41 6.72
N GLY A 270 -0.91 -2.16 6.00
CA GLY A 270 -0.97 -1.40 4.77
C GLY A 270 0.38 -1.05 4.20
N ASN A 271 0.30 -0.39 3.05
CA ASN A 271 1.41 -0.20 2.15
C ASN A 271 1.83 1.26 2.16
N PHE A 272 3.14 1.46 2.12
CA PHE A 272 3.75 2.78 2.05
C PHE A 272 4.96 2.76 1.14
N LEU A 273 5.20 3.87 0.47
CA LEU A 273 6.42 4.10 -0.29
C LEU A 273 7.29 5.04 0.54
N HIS A 274 8.61 4.92 0.49
CA HIS A 274 9.48 5.85 1.23
C HIS A 274 10.65 6.36 0.38
N PRO A 275 11.30 7.49 0.75
CA PRO A 275 12.32 8.13 -0.09
C PRO A 275 13.55 7.26 -0.32
N PHE A 276 13.92 6.44 0.65
CA PHE A 276 15.18 5.69 0.67
C PHE A 276 15.17 4.38 -0.13
N ASN A 277 14.06 4.04 -0.77
CA ASN A 277 13.93 2.86 -1.63
C ASN A 277 13.35 3.20 -3.02
N LEU A 278 13.46 4.47 -3.44
CA LEU A 278 12.89 4.96 -4.69
C LEU A 278 13.36 4.16 -5.92
N SER A 279 14.62 3.73 -5.97
CA SER A 279 15.15 2.95 -7.10
C SER A 279 14.39 1.63 -7.30
N LEU A 280 14.20 0.86 -6.22
CA LEU A 280 13.46 -0.41 -6.27
C LEU A 280 11.96 -0.18 -6.53
N GLN A 281 11.36 0.85 -5.92
CA GLN A 281 9.96 1.20 -6.15
C GLN A 281 9.68 1.52 -7.64
N LEU A 282 10.55 2.32 -8.26
CA LEU A 282 10.45 2.66 -9.68
C LEU A 282 10.64 1.42 -10.58
N GLU A 283 11.55 0.52 -10.21
CA GLU A 283 11.75 -0.72 -10.95
C GLU A 283 10.55 -1.65 -10.86
N VAL A 284 10.01 -1.88 -9.65
CA VAL A 284 8.85 -2.76 -9.46
C VAL A 284 7.65 -2.20 -10.25
N TRP A 285 7.47 -0.88 -10.26
CA TRP A 285 6.47 -0.25 -11.12
C TRP A 285 6.72 -0.48 -12.62
N ARG A 286 7.98 -0.43 -13.08
CA ARG A 286 8.35 -0.76 -14.47
C ARG A 286 8.04 -2.22 -14.80
N LEU A 287 8.32 -3.13 -13.88
CA LEU A 287 8.00 -4.55 -13.97
C LEU A 287 6.48 -4.78 -14.06
N GLU A 288 5.68 -4.11 -13.23
CA GLU A 288 4.22 -4.17 -13.30
C GLU A 288 3.71 -3.74 -14.68
N ASN A 289 4.37 -2.71 -15.25
CA ASN A 289 4.07 -2.25 -16.58
C ASN A 289 4.38 -3.29 -17.66
N ALA A 290 5.58 -3.88 -17.62
CA ALA A 290 6.01 -4.90 -18.56
C ALA A 290 5.13 -6.18 -18.48
N LEU A 291 4.71 -6.57 -17.28
CA LEU A 291 3.85 -7.75 -17.07
C LEU A 291 2.36 -7.48 -17.35
N GLY A 292 1.98 -6.25 -17.70
CA GLY A 292 0.59 -5.90 -18.02
C GLY A 292 -0.34 -6.02 -16.80
N VAL A 293 0.18 -5.77 -15.59
CA VAL A 293 -0.62 -5.78 -14.35
C VAL A 293 -1.75 -4.74 -14.47
N PRO A 294 -3.02 -5.06 -14.18
CA PRO A 294 -4.12 -4.10 -14.27
C PRO A 294 -3.91 -2.86 -13.40
N MET A 295 -4.35 -1.68 -13.85
CA MET A 295 -4.22 -0.44 -13.06
C MET A 295 -4.91 -0.50 -11.68
N SER A 296 -6.00 -1.27 -11.55
CA SER A 296 -6.69 -1.51 -10.28
C SER A 296 -5.88 -2.32 -9.26
N CYS A 297 -4.78 -2.92 -9.71
CA CYS A 297 -3.86 -3.77 -8.96
C CYS A 297 -2.49 -3.10 -8.76
N ARG A 298 -2.31 -1.86 -9.23
CA ARG A 298 -1.07 -1.08 -9.08
C ARG A 298 -1.26 0.01 -8.04
N PHE A 299 -0.15 0.59 -7.58
CA PHE A 299 -0.19 1.71 -6.65
C PHE A 299 -0.96 2.91 -7.27
N PRO A 300 -1.99 3.45 -6.59
CA PRO A 300 -2.82 4.51 -7.14
C PRO A 300 -2.03 5.81 -7.30
N ALA A 301 -2.16 6.45 -8.46
CA ALA A 301 -1.48 7.71 -8.82
C ALA A 301 0.05 7.69 -8.64
N PHE A 302 0.69 6.53 -8.83
CA PHE A 302 2.14 6.35 -8.64
C PHE A 302 2.99 7.39 -9.40
N LYS A 303 2.74 7.59 -10.70
CA LYS A 303 3.48 8.58 -11.51
C LYS A 303 3.35 9.99 -10.94
N SER A 304 2.12 10.41 -10.65
CA SER A 304 1.83 11.74 -10.07
C SER A 304 2.51 11.93 -8.72
N LEU A 305 2.55 10.90 -7.87
CA LEU A 305 3.28 10.91 -6.61
C LEU A 305 4.79 11.12 -6.82
N MET A 306 5.40 10.46 -7.81
CA MET A 306 6.82 10.65 -8.14
C MET A 306 7.11 12.08 -8.63
N TRP A 307 6.20 12.67 -9.42
CA TRP A 307 6.31 14.08 -9.82
C TRP A 307 6.24 15.05 -8.63
N TYR A 308 5.31 14.82 -7.69
CA TYR A 308 5.24 15.62 -6.46
C TYR A 308 6.46 15.45 -5.56
N ALA A 309 7.00 14.23 -5.49
CA ALA A 309 8.26 13.96 -4.79
C ALA A 309 9.42 14.75 -5.41
N ALA A 310 9.57 14.69 -6.74
CA ALA A 310 10.59 15.44 -7.46
C ALA A 310 10.51 16.96 -7.22
N LYS A 311 9.30 17.54 -7.31
CA LYS A 311 9.08 18.97 -6.98
C LYS A 311 9.49 19.31 -5.55
N SER A 312 9.10 18.46 -4.59
CA SER A 312 9.41 18.70 -3.18
C SER A 312 10.91 18.60 -2.91
N ILE A 313 11.58 17.60 -3.50
CA ILE A 313 13.03 17.39 -3.41
C ILE A 313 13.78 18.58 -4.03
N ALA A 314 13.44 18.97 -5.26
CA ALA A 314 14.07 20.10 -5.96
C ALA A 314 13.93 21.41 -5.16
N ARG A 315 12.71 21.72 -4.68
CA ARG A 315 12.43 22.94 -3.92
C ARG A 315 13.16 22.98 -2.57
N LEU A 316 13.10 21.89 -1.81
CA LEU A 316 13.65 21.84 -0.45
C LEU A 316 15.16 21.65 -0.44
N GLY A 317 15.72 20.94 -1.43
CA GLY A 317 17.15 20.69 -1.57
C GLY A 317 17.96 21.93 -1.87
N ARG A 318 17.40 22.93 -2.56
CA ARG A 318 18.03 24.22 -2.85
C ARG A 318 18.09 25.18 -1.65
N GLY A 319 17.67 24.74 -0.47
CA GLY A 319 17.55 25.61 0.71
C GLY A 319 16.37 26.58 0.63
N GLY A 320 15.42 26.37 -0.29
CA GLY A 320 14.30 27.27 -0.52
C GLY A 320 13.39 27.42 0.71
N SER A 321 13.38 28.61 1.30
CA SER A 321 12.20 29.13 1.99
C SER A 321 11.03 29.18 0.98
N PRO A 322 9.76 28.99 1.39
CA PRO A 322 8.65 29.14 0.47
C PRO A 322 8.75 30.49 -0.25
N PRO A 323 8.49 30.58 -1.57
CA PRO A 323 8.57 31.84 -2.27
C PRO A 323 7.63 32.84 -1.61
N ALA A 324 8.15 34.02 -1.25
CA ALA A 324 7.45 35.09 -0.54
C ALA A 324 6.19 35.61 -1.26
N GLN A 325 5.91 35.13 -2.48
CA GLN A 325 4.71 35.48 -3.24
C GLN A 325 3.53 34.51 -3.04
N ALA A 326 3.70 33.41 -2.30
CA ALA A 326 2.58 32.51 -1.94
C ALA A 326 1.90 32.88 -0.61
N GLU A 327 2.51 33.76 0.19
CA GLU A 327 1.99 34.29 1.45
C GLU A 327 1.92 35.83 1.41
N ARG A 328 0.91 36.38 0.73
CA ARG A 328 0.41 37.69 1.17
C ARG A 328 -0.50 37.42 2.36
N PRO A 329 -0.20 37.89 3.58
CA PRO A 329 -1.24 38.05 4.57
C PRO A 329 -2.17 39.11 4.02
N LEU A 330 -3.42 38.74 3.69
CA LEU A 330 -4.48 39.72 3.55
C LEU A 330 -4.60 40.38 4.93
N GLN A 331 -4.01 41.57 5.08
CA GLN A 331 -4.29 42.44 6.20
C GLN A 331 -5.76 42.82 6.11
N PHE A 332 -6.61 42.13 6.87
CA PHE A 332 -7.90 42.67 7.22
C PHE A 332 -7.66 43.82 8.20
N ALA A 333 -7.55 45.03 7.67
CA ALA A 333 -7.79 46.21 8.47
C ALA A 333 -9.27 46.17 8.89
N VAL A 334 -9.54 45.56 10.06
CA VAL A 334 -10.81 45.76 10.74
C VAL A 334 -10.83 47.22 11.17
N ARG A 335 -11.48 48.05 10.38
CA ARG A 335 -11.85 49.41 10.79
C ARG A 335 -12.93 49.24 11.85
N LEU A 336 -12.53 49.20 13.12
CA LEU A 336 -13.48 49.25 14.24
C LEU A 336 -14.30 50.54 14.10
N PRO A 337 -15.64 50.50 14.23
CA PRO A 337 -16.42 51.72 14.31
C PRO A 337 -15.99 52.49 15.56
N ARG A 338 -15.79 53.81 15.42
CA ARG A 338 -15.62 54.70 16.57
C ARG A 338 -16.84 54.57 17.48
N GLN A 339 -16.64 54.16 18.72
CA GLN A 339 -17.62 54.32 19.79
C GLN A 339 -17.59 55.80 20.21
N GLU A 340 -18.71 56.48 19.99
CA GLU A 340 -19.04 57.69 20.74
C GLU A 340 -19.26 57.31 22.20
N THR A 341 -18.59 58.05 23.08
CA THR A 341 -18.71 57.95 24.52
C THR A 341 -19.98 58.65 24.98
N ASP A 342 -20.76 57.99 25.85
CA ASP A 342 -21.52 58.69 26.88
C ASP A 342 -21.55 57.86 28.18
N PRO A 343 -21.45 58.50 29.36
CA PRO A 343 -21.24 57.82 30.64
C PRO A 343 -22.54 57.64 31.44
N GLY A 344 -22.63 56.56 32.22
CA GLY A 344 -23.77 56.40 33.15
C GLY A 344 -23.82 55.10 33.94
N THR A 345 -23.17 55.12 35.12
CA THR A 345 -23.65 54.57 36.41
C THR A 345 -24.08 53.10 36.60
N ALA A 346 -23.36 52.48 37.55
CA ALA A 346 -23.84 51.77 38.75
C ALA A 346 -23.89 50.21 38.79
N SER A 347 -23.06 49.71 39.72
CA SER A 347 -23.29 48.64 40.73
C SER A 347 -23.61 47.20 40.31
N GLY A 348 -22.86 46.26 40.88
CA GLY A 348 -23.33 44.89 41.13
C GLY A 348 -22.21 43.84 41.16
N SER A 349 -22.05 43.20 42.31
CA SER A 349 -21.17 42.05 42.59
C SER A 349 -21.48 40.81 41.75
N ASP A 350 -20.49 39.98 41.41
CA ASP A 350 -20.22 38.71 42.12
C ASP A 350 -19.25 37.78 41.38
N CYS A 351 -18.61 36.96 42.20
CA CYS A 351 -17.58 35.97 41.91
C CYS A 351 -18.16 34.71 41.26
N ALA A 352 -17.52 34.17 40.19
CA ALA A 352 -17.40 32.71 39.98
C ALA A 352 -16.55 32.36 38.73
N SER A 353 -15.54 31.54 38.97
CA SER A 353 -14.80 30.74 37.98
C SER A 353 -15.70 29.83 37.14
N LYS A 354 -15.45 29.73 35.83
CA LYS A 354 -15.54 28.49 35.02
C LYS A 354 -15.02 28.75 33.59
N SER A 355 -13.95 28.05 33.23
CA SER A 355 -13.42 27.99 31.87
C SER A 355 -14.38 27.20 30.97
N ALA A 356 -15.02 27.88 30.03
CA ALA A 356 -15.81 27.27 28.97
C ALA A 356 -15.10 27.43 27.62
N PHE A 357 -14.84 26.32 26.93
CA PHE A 357 -14.36 26.30 25.56
C PHE A 357 -15.40 26.94 24.62
N PRO A 358 -15.01 27.78 23.64
CA PRO A 358 -15.98 28.43 22.77
C PRO A 358 -16.51 27.46 21.70
N VAL A 359 -17.81 27.19 21.76
CA VAL A 359 -18.57 26.56 20.67
C VAL A 359 -18.88 27.60 19.60
N LEU A 360 -18.26 27.47 18.41
CA LEU A 360 -18.61 28.27 17.24
C LEU A 360 -19.95 27.77 16.64
N LYS A 361 -21.04 28.48 16.93
CA LYS A 361 -22.33 28.29 16.24
C LYS A 361 -22.31 29.01 14.89
N LEU A 362 -22.15 28.26 13.80
CA LEU A 362 -22.35 28.76 12.43
C LEU A 362 -23.85 28.88 12.13
N LYS A 363 -24.37 30.12 12.07
CA LYS A 363 -25.69 30.41 11.50
C LYS A 363 -25.53 30.63 9.99
N VAL A 364 -26.06 29.73 9.18
CA VAL A 364 -26.20 29.92 7.72
C VAL A 364 -27.58 30.52 7.44
N LYS A 365 -27.65 31.69 6.79
CA LYS A 365 -28.88 32.21 6.19
C LYS A 365 -28.92 31.81 4.71
N PRO A 366 -30.07 31.43 4.15
CA PRO A 366 -30.19 31.19 2.72
C PRO A 366 -30.25 32.54 1.97
N VAL A 367 -29.49 32.66 0.87
CA VAL A 367 -29.64 33.77 -0.07
C VAL A 367 -30.31 33.22 -1.33
N SER A 368 -31.44 33.84 -1.68
CA SER A 368 -32.25 33.59 -2.86
C SER A 368 -31.65 34.18 -4.14
N ASN A 369 -31.80 33.43 -5.24
CA ASN A 369 -31.81 33.78 -6.66
C ASN A 369 -31.00 35.00 -7.16
N GLY A 370 -30.01 34.72 -8.01
CA GLY A 370 -29.41 35.67 -8.93
C GLY A 370 -28.20 35.07 -9.64
N THR A 371 -28.30 34.87 -10.95
CA THR A 371 -27.25 34.40 -11.86
C THR A 371 -25.99 35.27 -11.81
N SER A 372 -24.82 34.69 -11.56
CA SER A 372 -23.53 34.91 -12.29
C SER A 372 -22.34 34.27 -11.55
N GLU A 373 -21.51 33.56 -12.33
CA GLU A 373 -20.13 33.10 -12.11
C GLU A 373 -19.62 32.86 -10.67
N VAL A 374 -19.48 31.58 -10.31
CA VAL A 374 -18.81 31.14 -9.08
C VAL A 374 -17.29 31.12 -9.28
N ASN A 375 -16.61 32.22 -8.95
CA ASN A 375 -15.18 32.20 -8.67
C ASN A 375 -14.95 31.48 -7.33
N GLY A 376 -14.52 30.22 -7.40
CA GLY A 376 -14.25 29.38 -6.24
C GLY A 376 -13.18 29.97 -5.31
N LEU A 377 -13.54 30.17 -4.04
CA LEU A 377 -12.61 30.54 -2.97
C LEU A 377 -11.57 29.42 -2.79
N ARG A 378 -10.34 29.60 -3.28
CA ARG A 378 -9.19 28.75 -2.91
C ARG A 378 -8.67 29.19 -1.54
N VAL A 379 -9.08 28.50 -0.48
CA VAL A 379 -8.47 28.65 0.85
C VAL A 379 -7.16 27.85 0.87
N ARG A 380 -6.01 28.53 0.84
CA ARG A 380 -4.72 27.90 1.14
C ARG A 380 -4.58 27.79 2.66
N LEU A 381 -4.67 26.56 3.17
CA LEU A 381 -4.37 26.27 4.57
C LEU A 381 -2.84 26.40 4.79
N PRO A 382 -2.38 27.16 5.81
CA PRO A 382 -0.96 27.27 6.11
C PRO A 382 -0.35 25.91 6.48
N LEU A 383 0.94 25.73 6.21
CA LEU A 383 1.67 24.52 6.56
C LEU A 383 1.72 24.36 8.08
N SER A 384 1.31 23.20 8.61
CA SER A 384 1.63 22.84 9.99
C SER A 384 3.16 22.76 10.11
N PRO A 385 3.79 23.46 11.08
CA PRO A 385 5.25 23.49 11.22
C PRO A 385 5.89 22.10 11.29
N ARG A 386 5.20 21.14 11.93
CA ARG A 386 5.68 19.75 12.07
C ARG A 386 5.73 18.99 10.74
N ALA A 387 4.77 19.23 9.84
CA ALA A 387 4.72 18.54 8.54
C ALA A 387 5.80 19.05 7.57
N ASP A 388 6.09 20.36 7.58
CA ASP A 388 7.17 20.92 6.77
C ASP A 388 8.55 20.47 7.31
N GLN A 389 8.69 20.33 8.63
CA GLN A 389 9.89 19.77 9.27
C GLN A 389 10.17 18.33 8.81
N GLY A 390 9.17 17.46 8.79
CA GLY A 390 9.32 16.07 8.32
C GLY A 390 9.77 15.99 6.85
N ARG A 391 9.20 16.82 5.96
CA ARG A 391 9.60 16.90 4.55
C ARG A 391 11.05 17.36 4.39
N ARG A 392 11.44 18.40 5.13
CA ARG A 392 12.82 18.91 5.11
C ARG A 392 13.81 17.88 5.61
N LEU A 393 13.48 17.18 6.69
CA LEU A 393 14.31 16.09 7.22
C LEU A 393 14.47 14.97 6.18
N ALA A 394 13.37 14.51 5.58
CA ALA A 394 13.39 13.48 4.55
C ALA A 394 14.31 13.87 3.37
N VAL A 395 14.17 15.09 2.84
CA VAL A 395 15.00 15.57 1.72
C VAL A 395 16.46 15.73 2.13
N LYS A 396 16.74 16.27 3.33
CA LYS A 396 18.11 16.38 3.86
C LYS A 396 18.78 15.01 3.94
N LEU A 397 18.10 14.02 4.52
CA LEU A 397 18.63 12.66 4.66
C LEU A 397 18.80 11.99 3.29
N LEU A 398 17.85 12.20 2.37
CA LEU A 398 17.90 11.65 1.02
C LEU A 398 19.09 12.20 0.23
N LEU A 399 19.38 13.50 0.32
CA LEU A 399 20.56 14.12 -0.31
C LEU A 399 21.86 13.66 0.34
N SER A 400 21.86 13.40 1.65
CA SER A 400 23.06 12.98 2.39
C SER A 400 23.43 11.51 2.13
N HIS A 401 22.42 10.62 2.07
CA HIS A 401 22.65 9.17 1.95
C HIS A 401 22.50 8.66 0.51
N ASN A 402 21.59 9.27 -0.28
CA ASN A 402 21.25 8.91 -1.67
C ASN A 402 21.40 7.41 -2.00
N PRO A 403 20.70 6.52 -1.28
CA PRO A 403 20.91 5.09 -1.40
C PRO A 403 20.67 4.63 -2.84
N SER A 404 21.56 3.78 -3.34
CA SER A 404 21.49 3.19 -4.70
C SER A 404 21.33 4.22 -5.82
N ASN A 405 21.87 5.44 -5.66
CA ASN A 405 21.73 6.54 -6.62
C ASN A 405 20.27 6.86 -6.99
N CYS A 406 19.35 6.69 -6.03
CA CYS A 406 17.92 6.74 -6.29
C CYS A 406 17.42 8.07 -6.86
N LEU A 407 18.04 9.20 -6.51
CA LEU A 407 17.67 10.52 -7.06
C LEU A 407 17.99 10.65 -8.55
N ARG A 408 19.13 10.10 -8.99
CA ARG A 408 19.50 10.09 -10.41
C ARG A 408 18.59 9.14 -11.21
N ILE A 409 18.22 8.01 -10.61
CA ILE A 409 17.25 7.08 -11.20
C ILE A 409 15.88 7.74 -11.35
N LEU A 410 15.41 8.45 -10.31
CA LEU A 410 14.18 9.23 -10.39
C LEU A 410 14.23 10.24 -11.54
N LEU A 411 15.29 11.05 -11.64
CA LEU A 411 15.47 12.01 -12.73
C LEU A 411 15.40 11.32 -14.11
N SER A 412 16.13 10.20 -14.29
CA SER A 412 16.13 9.44 -15.54
C SER A 412 14.75 8.89 -15.90
N VAL A 413 14.03 8.29 -14.95
CA VAL A 413 12.69 7.74 -15.18
C VAL A 413 11.69 8.83 -15.56
N LEU A 414 11.75 10.00 -14.89
CA LEU A 414 10.89 11.13 -15.22
C LEU A 414 11.19 11.69 -16.62
N LYS A 415 12.47 11.79 -17.01
CA LYS A 415 12.88 12.15 -18.39
C LYS A 415 12.28 11.16 -19.40
N ASN A 416 12.38 9.86 -19.14
CA ASN A 416 11.84 8.82 -20.03
C ASN A 416 10.32 8.90 -20.17
N TRP A 417 9.58 9.13 -19.07
CA TRP A 417 8.12 9.27 -19.15
C TRP A 417 7.64 10.42 -20.04
N ILE A 418 8.43 11.50 -20.13
CA ILE A 418 8.14 12.63 -21.02
C ILE A 418 8.57 12.33 -22.46
N GLN A 419 9.64 11.57 -22.68
CA GLN A 419 10.08 11.19 -24.03
C GLN A 419 9.15 10.16 -24.68
N ASP A 420 8.62 9.22 -23.90
CA ASP A 420 7.80 8.10 -24.39
C ASP A 420 6.33 8.49 -24.69
N GLY A 421 5.89 9.71 -24.38
CA GLY A 421 4.49 10.08 -24.52
C GLY A 421 4.15 11.54 -24.22
N SER A 422 2.85 11.86 -24.24
CA SER A 422 2.36 13.18 -23.84
C SER A 422 2.43 13.38 -22.33
N GLU A 423 2.38 14.64 -21.85
CA GLU A 423 2.35 14.94 -20.41
C GLU A 423 1.20 14.23 -19.67
N ALA A 424 0.06 14.06 -20.35
CA ALA A 424 -1.08 13.29 -19.83
C ALA A 424 -0.73 11.80 -19.63
N GLN A 425 0.05 11.19 -20.54
CA GLN A 425 0.54 9.81 -20.43
C GLN A 425 1.67 9.68 -19.39
N ALA A 426 2.44 10.74 -19.17
CA ALA A 426 3.39 10.87 -18.08
C ALA A 426 2.71 11.14 -16.72
N CYS A 427 1.40 11.40 -16.72
CA CYS A 427 0.58 11.74 -15.55
C CYS A 427 1.18 12.89 -14.73
N VAL A 428 1.71 13.90 -15.43
CA VAL A 428 2.17 15.15 -14.81
C VAL A 428 0.95 15.87 -14.22
N PRO A 429 0.93 16.16 -12.91
CA PRO A 429 -0.15 16.94 -12.32
C PRO A 429 -0.20 18.37 -12.88
N VAL A 430 -1.40 18.86 -13.15
CA VAL A 430 -1.65 20.16 -13.81
C VAL A 430 -1.24 21.38 -12.97
N ASP A 431 -1.03 21.21 -11.66
CA ASP A 431 -0.60 22.24 -10.73
C ASP A 431 0.93 22.31 -10.57
N LEU A 432 1.66 21.53 -11.36
CA LEU A 432 3.12 21.59 -11.41
C LEU A 432 3.62 22.63 -12.42
N PRO A 433 4.83 23.20 -12.20
CA PRO A 433 5.54 23.91 -13.26
C PRO A 433 5.78 23.00 -14.47
N SER A 434 6.25 23.57 -15.57
CA SER A 434 6.54 22.78 -16.77
C SER A 434 7.46 21.59 -16.42
N PRO A 435 7.22 20.39 -16.99
CA PRO A 435 8.07 19.23 -16.72
C PRO A 435 9.56 19.52 -16.95
N GLN A 436 9.88 20.29 -17.99
CA GLN A 436 11.26 20.65 -18.36
C GLN A 436 11.91 21.53 -17.29
N GLU A 437 11.20 22.53 -16.77
CA GLU A 437 11.68 23.37 -15.67
C GLU A 437 11.95 22.52 -14.42
N LEU A 438 11.01 21.66 -14.03
CA LEU A 438 11.18 20.80 -12.86
C LEU A 438 12.35 19.81 -13.02
N LEU A 439 12.51 19.22 -14.20
CA LEU A 439 13.62 18.32 -14.49
C LEU A 439 14.96 19.04 -14.46
N GLY A 440 15.05 20.25 -15.03
CA GLY A 440 16.22 21.11 -14.93
C GLY A 440 16.51 21.51 -13.48
N ASP A 441 15.45 21.75 -12.70
CA ASP A 441 15.59 22.11 -11.30
C ASP A 441 16.21 20.99 -10.46
N LEU A 442 15.71 19.77 -10.66
CA LEU A 442 16.22 18.56 -10.04
C LEU A 442 17.64 18.24 -10.50
N GLU A 443 17.91 18.35 -11.81
CA GLU A 443 19.25 18.13 -12.38
C GLU A 443 20.30 19.09 -11.79
N GLY A 444 20.00 20.38 -11.72
CA GLY A 444 20.89 21.36 -11.09
C GLY A 444 21.09 21.11 -9.59
N LEU A 445 20.07 20.62 -8.87
CA LEU A 445 20.24 20.20 -7.48
C LEU A 445 21.22 19.02 -7.36
N LEU A 446 21.09 18.01 -8.23
CA LEU A 446 21.99 16.86 -8.23
C LEU A 446 23.42 17.25 -8.62
N GLU A 447 23.58 18.21 -9.52
CA GLU A 447 24.89 18.75 -9.89
C GLU A 447 25.56 19.44 -8.70
N VAL A 448 24.88 20.39 -8.05
CA VAL A 448 25.40 21.13 -6.89
C VAL A 448 25.67 20.21 -5.71
N SER A 449 24.89 19.14 -5.57
CA SER A 449 25.08 18.14 -4.49
C SER A 449 26.15 17.09 -4.82
N GLY A 450 26.80 17.15 -5.99
CA GLY A 450 27.79 16.15 -6.45
C GLY A 450 27.20 14.78 -6.77
N LEU A 451 25.88 14.67 -6.90
CA LEU A 451 25.13 13.43 -7.12
C LEU A 451 24.87 13.12 -8.60
N LEU A 452 25.18 14.05 -9.51
CA LEU A 452 24.99 13.86 -10.95
C LEU A 452 26.12 13.04 -11.59
N ASN A 453 27.37 13.29 -11.15
CA ASN A 453 28.59 12.72 -11.73
C ASN A 453 29.15 11.52 -10.92
N CYS A 454 28.36 10.93 -10.03
CA CYS A 454 28.77 9.70 -9.37
C CYS A 454 28.91 8.59 -10.44
N HIS A 455 30.14 8.12 -10.66
CA HIS A 455 30.47 7.05 -11.60
C HIS A 455 29.77 5.75 -11.16
N GLY A 456 28.59 5.53 -11.70
CA GLY A 456 27.83 4.30 -11.64
C GLY A 456 27.03 4.20 -12.93
N THR A 457 27.30 3.17 -13.72
CA THR A 457 26.67 2.92 -15.01
C THR A 457 25.15 3.09 -14.89
N LEU A 458 24.55 3.97 -15.72
CA LEU A 458 23.11 4.29 -15.77
C LEU A 458 22.22 3.08 -16.15
N TYR A 459 22.80 1.88 -16.19
CA TYR A 459 22.22 0.63 -16.67
C TYR A 459 22.43 -0.56 -15.71
N GLU A 460 23.03 -0.38 -14.53
CA GLU A 460 23.34 -1.51 -13.63
C GLU A 460 22.25 -1.89 -12.63
N VAL A 461 21.08 -1.23 -12.70
CA VAL A 461 19.87 -1.76 -12.07
C VAL A 461 18.79 -1.98 -13.13
N ASP A 462 19.18 -2.37 -14.34
CA ASP A 462 18.32 -3.28 -15.09
C ASP A 462 18.50 -4.62 -14.39
N TYR A 463 17.49 -5.06 -13.63
CA TYR A 463 17.48 -6.43 -13.11
C TYR A 463 17.23 -7.44 -14.25
N GLY A 464 17.88 -7.24 -15.42
CA GLY A 464 17.81 -7.97 -16.67
C GLY A 464 16.41 -8.34 -17.14
N THR A 465 15.40 -7.52 -16.86
CA THR A 465 14.02 -7.80 -17.26
C THR A 465 13.81 -7.54 -18.75
N SER A 466 14.69 -6.72 -19.34
CA SER A 466 14.78 -6.47 -20.78
C SER A 466 15.40 -7.63 -21.58
N LYS A 467 16.12 -8.54 -20.89
CA LYS A 467 16.88 -9.67 -21.45
C LYS A 467 16.63 -10.96 -20.66
N LEU A 468 15.38 -11.21 -20.24
CA LEU A 468 15.04 -12.50 -19.64
C LEU A 468 15.15 -13.56 -20.73
N GLU A 469 16.14 -14.46 -20.62
CA GLU A 469 16.05 -15.75 -21.28
C GLU A 469 14.78 -16.46 -20.79
N GLU A 470 14.10 -17.20 -21.67
CA GLU A 470 12.93 -17.98 -21.25
C GLU A 470 13.36 -18.92 -20.11
N PRO A 471 12.76 -18.80 -18.91
CA PRO A 471 13.08 -19.71 -17.83
C PRO A 471 12.71 -21.12 -18.27
N GLN A 472 13.70 -22.01 -18.32
CA GLN A 472 13.45 -23.44 -18.48
C GLN A 472 12.93 -23.98 -17.15
N PHE A 473 11.63 -23.75 -16.89
CA PHE A 473 10.93 -24.44 -15.82
C PHE A 473 10.84 -25.91 -16.22
N VAL A 474 11.81 -26.72 -15.77
CA VAL A 474 11.78 -28.17 -16.00
C VAL A 474 10.54 -28.69 -15.26
N PRO A 475 9.56 -29.27 -15.97
CA PRO A 475 8.46 -29.94 -15.30
C PRO A 475 9.06 -31.00 -14.40
N THR A 476 8.60 -31.10 -13.16
CA THR A 476 8.93 -32.22 -12.29
C THR A 476 8.39 -33.51 -12.94
N GLY A 477 9.22 -34.14 -13.79
CA GLY A 477 8.88 -35.35 -14.53
C GLY A 477 9.34 -35.32 -16.00
N GLY A 478 10.59 -35.67 -16.27
CA GLY A 478 11.06 -35.96 -17.63
C GLY A 478 12.54 -35.71 -17.87
N GLY A 479 13.41 -36.53 -17.27
CA GLY A 479 14.84 -36.52 -17.55
C GLY A 479 15.57 -37.54 -16.69
N ALA A 480 16.09 -38.59 -17.31
CA ALA A 480 16.95 -39.58 -16.66
C ALA A 480 18.35 -38.96 -16.48
N GLY A 481 18.83 -38.86 -15.23
CA GLY A 481 20.22 -38.48 -14.97
C GLY A 481 20.48 -37.45 -13.86
N SER A 482 19.93 -37.62 -12.66
CA SER A 482 20.68 -37.48 -11.40
C SER A 482 19.81 -38.00 -10.26
N GLY A 483 20.35 -38.93 -9.48
CA GLY A 483 19.68 -39.54 -8.34
C GLY A 483 19.69 -38.59 -7.14
N HIS A 484 18.64 -38.68 -6.31
CA HIS A 484 18.39 -37.96 -5.05
C HIS A 484 17.45 -36.74 -5.12
N CYS A 485 16.27 -36.89 -5.72
CA CYS A 485 15.02 -36.28 -5.22
C CYS A 485 13.82 -36.81 -6.01
N LYS A 486 13.53 -38.10 -5.86
CA LYS A 486 12.26 -38.68 -6.32
C LYS A 486 11.56 -39.25 -5.11
N GLU A 487 10.61 -38.52 -4.55
CA GLU A 487 9.39 -39.12 -4.00
C GLU A 487 8.26 -38.09 -3.80
N LYS A 488 7.16 -38.35 -4.52
CA LYS A 488 5.75 -38.07 -4.18
C LYS A 488 5.29 -36.60 -4.05
N VAL A 489 4.89 -36.01 -5.18
CA VAL A 489 3.78 -35.03 -5.22
C VAL A 489 2.86 -35.38 -6.40
N THR A 490 1.68 -35.94 -6.10
CA THR A 490 0.64 -36.34 -7.07
C THR A 490 -0.27 -35.16 -7.46
N PRO A 491 -1.00 -35.25 -8.60
CA PRO A 491 -1.54 -34.13 -9.37
C PRO A 491 -2.99 -33.80 -9.05
N LEU A 492 -3.34 -32.52 -8.96
CA LEU A 492 -4.73 -32.08 -8.72
C LEU A 492 -5.12 -30.78 -9.44
N VAL A 493 -4.79 -30.63 -10.74
CA VAL A 493 -5.45 -29.61 -11.59
C VAL A 493 -5.58 -30.12 -13.03
N LYS A 494 -6.48 -31.08 -13.25
CA LYS A 494 -6.96 -31.47 -14.59
C LYS A 494 -8.48 -31.50 -14.61
N LYS A 495 -9.06 -30.33 -14.88
CA LYS A 495 -10.28 -30.09 -15.68
C LYS A 495 -10.85 -28.74 -15.27
N LEU A 496 -10.77 -27.77 -16.17
CA LEU A 496 -11.91 -26.91 -16.54
C LEU A 496 -11.43 -25.93 -17.62
N ASN A 497 -12.12 -25.96 -18.76
CA ASN A 497 -11.88 -25.13 -19.93
C ASN A 497 -12.39 -23.70 -19.72
N SER A 498 -11.63 -22.78 -20.31
CA SER A 498 -11.94 -21.45 -20.85
C SER A 498 -13.13 -20.65 -20.29
N SER A 499 -12.82 -19.48 -19.73
CA SER A 499 -13.06 -18.18 -20.38
C SER A 499 -12.51 -17.03 -19.51
N THR A 500 -11.94 -16.03 -20.19
CA THR A 500 -11.57 -14.67 -19.76
C THR A 500 -11.39 -14.40 -18.25
N LEU A 501 -10.14 -14.21 -17.84
CA LEU A 501 -9.70 -14.14 -16.44
C LEU A 501 -8.79 -12.92 -16.24
N SER A 502 -9.12 -12.09 -15.25
CA SER A 502 -8.19 -11.17 -14.58
C SER A 502 -7.80 -11.75 -13.22
N SER A 503 -6.61 -11.37 -12.77
CA SER A 503 -5.92 -11.93 -11.60
C SER A 503 -5.90 -10.89 -10.45
N PRO A 504 -5.71 -11.29 -9.18
CA PRO A 504 -5.91 -10.44 -8.00
C PRO A 504 -4.67 -9.58 -7.69
N CYS A 505 -4.87 -8.43 -7.03
CA CYS A 505 -3.91 -7.33 -6.82
C CYS A 505 -2.45 -7.73 -6.45
N GLY A 506 -1.46 -7.12 -7.10
CA GLY A 506 -0.02 -7.40 -6.97
C GLY A 506 0.63 -7.91 -8.26
N LEU A 507 1.96 -8.09 -8.31
CA LEU A 507 2.64 -8.57 -9.52
C LEU A 507 2.31 -10.02 -9.93
N GLY A 508 1.64 -10.80 -9.08
CA GLY A 508 1.05 -12.09 -9.45
C GLY A 508 -0.22 -11.99 -10.31
N ALA A 509 -0.70 -10.75 -10.54
CA ALA A 509 -1.95 -10.44 -11.21
C ALA A 509 -1.84 -10.36 -12.75
N THR A 510 -1.19 -11.30 -13.45
CA THR A 510 -1.06 -11.15 -14.91
C THR A 510 -2.38 -11.44 -15.64
N LYS A 511 -2.82 -10.55 -16.52
CA LYS A 511 -3.92 -10.84 -17.46
C LYS A 511 -3.40 -11.84 -18.49
N LYS A 512 -4.11 -12.95 -18.68
CA LYS A 512 -3.91 -13.81 -19.86
C LYS A 512 -4.22 -13.00 -21.12
N VAL A 513 -3.21 -12.42 -21.75
CA VAL A 513 -3.32 -12.01 -23.15
C VAL A 513 -3.57 -13.30 -23.93
N LYS A 514 -4.80 -13.50 -24.42
CA LYS A 514 -5.02 -14.42 -25.52
C LYS A 514 -4.05 -13.96 -26.60
N LYS A 515 -2.97 -14.72 -26.85
CA LYS A 515 -2.11 -14.51 -28.01
C LYS A 515 -3.03 -14.54 -29.23
N ALA A 516 -3.41 -13.35 -29.70
CA ALA A 516 -4.04 -13.21 -30.99
C ALA A 516 -2.95 -13.56 -32.00
N ASN A 517 -2.99 -14.78 -32.52
CA ASN A 517 -2.08 -15.28 -33.54
C ASN A 517 -1.98 -14.32 -34.75
N GLY A 518 -2.93 -13.40 -34.93
CA GLY A 518 -2.91 -12.41 -36.03
C GLY A 518 -1.95 -11.22 -35.90
N VAL A 519 -1.41 -10.87 -34.71
CA VAL A 519 -0.52 -9.69 -34.58
C VAL A 519 0.91 -10.04 -34.99
N ARG A 520 1.38 -11.26 -34.68
CA ARG A 520 2.70 -11.74 -35.06
C ARG A 520 2.82 -11.94 -36.59
N ASP A 521 1.73 -12.37 -37.23
CA ASP A 521 1.68 -12.55 -38.69
C ASP A 521 1.59 -11.24 -39.46
N ARG A 522 0.93 -10.21 -38.91
CA ARG A 522 0.92 -8.85 -39.49
C ARG A 522 2.29 -8.16 -39.44
N LEU A 523 3.09 -8.43 -38.40
CA LEU A 523 4.44 -7.87 -38.29
C LEU A 523 5.42 -8.57 -39.25
N LYS A 524 5.34 -9.90 -39.38
CA LYS A 524 6.15 -10.67 -40.35
C LYS A 524 5.87 -10.26 -41.80
N LYS A 525 4.60 -10.02 -42.15
CA LYS A 525 4.20 -9.59 -43.50
C LYS A 525 4.60 -8.15 -43.83
N LYS A 526 4.73 -7.26 -42.82
CA LYS A 526 5.23 -5.88 -42.99
C LYS A 526 6.75 -5.78 -43.04
N LEU A 527 7.47 -6.74 -42.47
CA LEU A 527 8.94 -6.73 -42.38
C LEU A 527 9.62 -7.64 -43.42
N GLY A 528 8.87 -8.29 -44.31
CA GLY A 528 9.43 -9.06 -45.43
C GLY A 528 10.26 -10.29 -45.03
N MET A 529 10.16 -10.74 -43.79
CA MET A 529 10.90 -11.91 -43.29
C MET A 529 10.04 -13.16 -43.49
N ARG A 530 10.51 -14.07 -44.35
CA ARG A 530 9.86 -15.38 -44.60
C ARG A 530 9.85 -16.25 -43.36
#